data_AF-A0A7W8QRN9-F1
#
_entry.id   AF-A0A7W8QRN9-F1
#
_cell.length_a   1.000
_cell.length_b   1.000
_cell.length_c   1.000
_cell.angle_alpha   90.00
_cell.angle_beta   90.00
_cell.angle_gamma   90.00
#
_symmetry.space_group_name_H-M   'P 1'
#
loop_
_entity.id
_entity.type
_entity.pdbx_description
1 polymer ?
#
loop_
_entity_poly.entity_id
_entity_poly.type
_entity_poly.pdbx_seq_one_letter_code
_entity_poly.pdbx_strand_id
1 'polypeptide(L)'
;MRVGQVRGHPGPLTGVYSGMEREGTEGERFLRGIQITGEDGAVAFDTLYPGWYSRRTPHIHVKVHIGGEVVHTGQLYFDQGVNDAVAAVAPYAGRGEPDTTNGTDMFSAGIGPETTMRLTGTPEEGYRASIDLGVRR
;
A
#
# COMPACT_ATOMS: atom_id res chain seq x y z
N MET A 1 -2.61 -8.34 -7.32
CA MET A 1 -2.97 -8.12 -5.90
C MET A 1 -4.45 -7.77 -5.79
N ARG A 2 -5.19 -8.33 -4.83
CA ARG A 2 -6.53 -7.82 -4.49
C ARG A 2 -6.38 -6.86 -3.30
N VAL A 3 -6.98 -5.68 -3.42
CA VAL A 3 -6.91 -4.61 -2.43
C VAL A 3 -8.35 -4.26 -2.07
N GLY A 4 -8.81 -4.75 -0.93
CA GLY A 4 -10.18 -4.54 -0.46
C GLY A 4 -10.30 -3.43 0.58
N GLN A 5 -11.53 -3.18 1.04
CA GLN A 5 -11.79 -2.40 2.25
C GLN A 5 -12.11 -3.34 3.42
N VAL A 6 -11.81 -2.93 4.65
CA VAL A 6 -12.06 -3.73 5.85
C VAL A 6 -13.49 -3.62 6.35
N ARG A 7 -14.03 -4.77 6.77
CA ARG A 7 -14.99 -4.87 7.88
C ARG A 7 -14.27 -5.45 9.11
N GLY A 8 -14.16 -4.70 10.21
CA GLY A 8 -13.81 -5.24 11.54
C GLY A 8 -12.35 -5.23 12.05
N HIS A 9 -11.38 -4.57 11.40
CA HIS A 9 -10.01 -4.41 11.93
C HIS A 9 -9.54 -2.93 11.89
N PRO A 10 -8.98 -2.37 12.99
CA PRO A 10 -8.74 -0.92 13.12
C PRO A 10 -7.45 -0.41 12.46
N GLY A 11 -6.41 -1.23 12.31
CA GLY A 11 -5.09 -0.81 11.79
C GLY A 11 -5.00 -0.25 10.35
N PRO A 12 -5.74 -0.76 9.36
CA PRO A 12 -5.59 -0.34 7.95
C PRO A 12 -6.13 1.06 7.69
N LEU A 13 -7.16 1.47 8.43
CA LEU A 13 -7.74 2.80 8.26
C LEU A 13 -6.80 3.89 8.76
N THR A 14 -6.02 3.58 9.81
CA THR A 14 -5.44 4.62 10.65
C THR A 14 -4.05 5.11 10.24
N GLY A 15 -3.43 4.45 9.27
CA GLY A 15 -2.01 4.66 8.96
C GLY A 15 -1.08 4.09 10.04
N VAL A 16 -1.58 3.16 10.86
CA VAL A 16 -0.83 2.48 11.93
C VAL A 16 -0.17 1.23 11.39
N TYR A 17 1.12 1.06 11.68
CA TYR A 17 1.91 -0.11 11.34
C TYR A 17 1.87 -1.13 12.47
N SER A 18 1.83 -2.42 12.11
CA SER A 18 1.97 -3.50 13.09
C SER A 18 3.43 -3.63 13.56
N GLY A 19 3.67 -4.10 14.78
CA GLY A 19 5.00 -4.35 15.32
C GLY A 19 5.75 -3.09 15.76
N MET A 20 5.03 -1.98 15.99
CA MET A 20 5.60 -0.70 16.40
C MET A 20 5.21 -0.40 17.84
N GLU A 21 6.18 -0.41 18.76
CA GLU A 21 5.98 -0.08 20.18
C GLU A 21 5.32 1.30 20.34
N ARG A 22 5.82 2.31 19.61
CA ARG A 22 5.31 3.69 19.62
C ARG A 22 3.83 3.80 19.20
N GLU A 23 3.31 2.80 18.52
CA GLU A 23 1.91 2.76 18.05
C GLU A 23 1.07 1.75 18.83
N GLY A 24 1.65 1.13 19.88
CA GLY A 24 0.97 0.15 20.73
C GLY A 24 0.69 -1.18 20.03
N THR A 25 1.35 -1.47 18.90
CA THR A 25 1.12 -2.66 18.08
C THR A 25 2.25 -3.68 18.18
N GLU A 26 3.06 -3.61 19.23
CA GLU A 26 4.14 -4.57 19.45
C GLU A 26 3.61 -6.00 19.46
N GLY A 27 4.37 -6.93 18.86
CA GLY A 27 3.94 -8.32 18.68
C GLY A 27 2.95 -8.55 17.53
N GLU A 28 2.27 -7.51 17.04
CA GLU A 28 1.31 -7.64 15.94
C GLU A 28 1.97 -7.74 14.56
N ARG A 29 1.31 -8.45 13.64
CA ARG A 29 1.80 -8.76 12.28
C ARG A 29 0.79 -8.47 11.16
N PHE A 30 -0.31 -7.77 11.46
CA PHE A 30 -1.32 -7.46 10.45
C PHE A 30 -0.71 -6.67 9.26
N LEU A 31 -1.28 -6.85 8.07
CA LEU A 31 -0.84 -6.16 6.84
C LEU A 31 0.64 -6.36 6.48
N ARG A 32 1.26 -7.45 6.95
CA ARG A 32 2.61 -7.87 6.58
C ARG A 32 2.54 -9.27 5.98
N GLY A 33 3.28 -9.49 4.90
CA GLY A 33 3.32 -10.78 4.21
C GLY A 33 4.59 -10.95 3.41
N ILE A 34 4.96 -12.21 3.20
CA ILE A 34 6.07 -12.63 2.34
C ILE A 34 5.53 -13.71 1.42
N GLN A 35 5.85 -13.64 0.14
CA GLN A 35 5.54 -14.65 -0.85
C GLN A 35 6.78 -14.95 -1.67
N ILE A 36 6.93 -16.20 -2.09
CA ILE A 36 7.95 -16.61 -3.05
C ILE A 36 7.32 -16.49 -4.44
N THR A 37 8.05 -15.88 -5.38
CA THR A 37 7.60 -15.76 -6.77
C THR A 37 7.42 -17.13 -7.42
N GLY A 38 6.38 -17.27 -8.23
CA GLY A 38 6.20 -18.43 -9.10
C GLY A 38 7.23 -18.47 -10.24
N GLU A 39 7.12 -19.49 -11.10
CA GLU A 39 8.00 -19.67 -12.27
C GLU A 39 7.90 -18.49 -13.27
N ASP A 40 6.75 -17.82 -13.32
CA ASP A 40 6.48 -16.63 -14.12
C ASP A 40 6.97 -15.33 -13.44
N GLY A 41 7.59 -15.41 -12.26
CA GLY A 41 8.01 -14.25 -11.47
C GLY A 41 6.88 -13.54 -10.72
N ALA A 42 5.65 -14.07 -10.75
CA ALA A 42 4.50 -13.40 -10.16
C ALA A 42 4.31 -13.75 -8.67
N VAL A 43 3.76 -12.79 -7.92
CA VAL A 43 3.21 -12.99 -6.57
C VAL A 43 1.86 -12.30 -6.45
N ALA A 44 0.99 -12.87 -5.61
CA ALA A 44 -0.29 -12.27 -5.27
C ALA A 44 -0.43 -12.12 -3.77
N PHE A 45 -0.93 -10.96 -3.38
CA PHE A 45 -1.40 -10.66 -2.03
C PHE A 45 -2.88 -10.28 -2.10
N ASP A 46 -3.61 -10.69 -1.06
CA ASP A 46 -4.90 -10.11 -0.72
C ASP A 46 -4.66 -9.21 0.49
N THR A 47 -4.92 -7.92 0.33
CA THR A 47 -4.72 -6.92 1.38
C THR A 47 -5.84 -5.90 1.35
N LEU A 48 -5.64 -4.83 2.11
CA LEU A 48 -6.56 -3.74 2.26
C LEU A 48 -5.95 -2.45 1.73
N TYR A 49 -6.78 -1.52 1.26
CA TYR A 49 -6.29 -0.21 0.83
C TYR A 49 -5.60 0.48 2.03
N PRO A 50 -4.37 0.98 1.89
CA PRO A 50 -3.68 1.56 3.04
C PRO A 50 -4.33 2.88 3.44
N GLY A 51 -4.46 3.10 4.74
CA GLY A 51 -4.72 4.42 5.31
C GLY A 51 -3.50 5.33 5.18
N TRP A 52 -3.67 6.58 5.62
CA TRP A 52 -2.62 7.59 5.61
C TRP A 52 -2.26 8.05 7.03
N TYR A 53 -1.05 8.61 7.12
CA TYR A 53 -0.51 9.28 8.29
C TYR A 53 0.18 10.57 7.83
N SER A 54 0.36 11.51 8.76
CA SER A 54 0.78 12.87 8.40
C SER A 54 2.03 12.90 7.52
N ARG A 55 1.99 13.78 6.51
CA ARG A 55 3.07 14.03 5.53
C ARG A 55 3.31 12.91 4.53
N ARG A 56 2.49 11.86 4.52
CA ARG A 56 2.63 10.73 3.61
C ARG A 56 1.34 10.43 2.87
N THR A 57 1.43 10.27 1.56
CA THR A 57 0.31 9.77 0.74
C THR A 57 0.12 8.26 0.95
N PRO A 58 -1.07 7.65 0.73
CA PRO A 58 -1.27 6.21 0.85
C PRO A 58 -0.26 5.41 -0.01
N HIS A 59 0.38 4.40 0.60
CA HIS A 59 1.42 3.59 -0.05
C HIS A 59 1.54 2.19 0.55
N ILE A 60 2.15 1.28 -0.20
CA ILE A 60 2.52 -0.07 0.26
C ILE A 60 4.04 -0.24 0.15
N HIS A 61 4.69 -0.65 1.23
CA HIS A 61 6.13 -0.98 1.19
C HIS A 61 6.38 -2.30 0.48
N VAL A 62 7.45 -2.37 -0.31
CA VAL A 62 7.90 -3.59 -0.96
C VAL A 62 9.40 -3.79 -0.75
N LYS A 63 9.79 -5.05 -0.54
CA LYS A 63 11.19 -5.47 -0.49
C LYS A 63 11.34 -6.77 -1.26
N VAL A 64 12.34 -6.85 -2.13
CA VAL A 64 12.63 -8.04 -2.94
C VAL A 64 13.96 -8.64 -2.49
N HIS A 65 13.95 -9.95 -2.23
CA HIS A 65 15.14 -10.71 -1.89
C HIS A 65 15.44 -11.72 -2.99
N ILE A 66 16.72 -11.82 -3.39
CA ILE A 66 17.20 -12.85 -4.33
C ILE A 66 18.43 -13.51 -3.72
N GLY A 67 18.36 -14.81 -3.45
CA GLY A 67 19.46 -15.57 -2.84
C GLY A 67 19.84 -15.09 -1.43
N GLY A 68 18.88 -14.58 -0.66
CA GLY A 68 19.07 -14.05 0.70
C GLY A 68 19.34 -12.54 0.76
N GLU A 69 19.82 -11.95 -0.33
CA GLU A 69 20.19 -10.52 -0.38
C GLU A 69 19.01 -9.63 -0.77
N VAL A 70 18.93 -8.45 -0.17
CA VAL A 70 17.96 -7.42 -0.55
C VAL A 70 18.41 -6.76 -1.85
N VAL A 71 17.68 -6.98 -2.94
CA VAL A 71 17.99 -6.38 -4.24
C VAL A 71 17.13 -5.14 -4.55
N HIS A 72 16.02 -4.96 -3.85
CA HIS A 72 15.16 -3.80 -4.01
C HIS A 72 14.43 -3.48 -2.70
N THR A 73 14.32 -2.20 -2.38
CA THR A 73 13.43 -1.66 -1.35
C THR A 73 12.74 -0.46 -1.94
N GLY A 74 11.41 -0.44 -1.88
CA GLY A 74 10.61 0.58 -2.54
C GLY A 74 9.23 0.74 -1.93
N GLN A 75 8.46 1.63 -2.53
CA GLN A 75 7.10 1.94 -2.15
C GLN A 75 6.23 1.93 -3.40
N LEU A 76 5.05 1.34 -3.29
CA LEU A 76 4.04 1.28 -4.33
C LEU A 76 2.96 2.31 -4.01
N TYR A 77 2.59 3.09 -5.02
CA TYR A 77 1.61 4.15 -4.92
C TYR A 77 0.36 3.83 -5.74
N PHE A 78 -0.65 4.65 -5.54
CA PHE A 78 -1.94 4.61 -6.23
C PHE A 78 -2.12 5.93 -6.96
N ASP A 79 -2.89 5.93 -8.05
CA ASP A 79 -3.26 7.18 -8.71
C ASP A 79 -3.99 8.13 -7.74
N GLN A 80 -3.78 9.44 -7.88
CA GLN A 80 -4.37 10.41 -6.95
C GLN A 80 -5.91 10.37 -6.98
N GLY A 81 -6.52 10.19 -8.15
CA GLY A 81 -7.98 10.07 -8.25
C GLY A 81 -8.53 8.83 -7.54
N VAL A 82 -7.73 7.76 -7.44
CA VAL A 82 -8.10 6.57 -6.63
C VAL A 82 -8.00 6.89 -5.14
N ASN A 83 -6.94 7.58 -4.70
CA ASN A 83 -6.82 8.02 -3.30
C ASN A 83 -8.03 8.86 -2.88
N ASP A 84 -8.42 9.82 -3.71
CA ASP A 84 -9.57 10.71 -3.45
C ASP A 84 -10.89 9.91 -3.40
N ALA A 85 -11.10 8.98 -4.34
CA ALA A 85 -12.28 8.13 -4.35
C ALA A 85 -12.38 7.23 -3.12
N VAL A 86 -11.26 6.67 -2.64
CA VAL A 86 -11.24 5.84 -1.43
C VAL A 86 -11.48 6.67 -0.18
N ALA A 87 -10.90 7.87 -0.08
CA ALA A 87 -11.12 8.77 1.04
C ALA A 87 -12.60 9.16 1.19
N ALA A 88 -13.34 9.25 0.09
CA ALA A 88 -14.75 9.63 0.09
C ALA A 88 -15.73 8.54 0.55
N VAL A 89 -15.31 7.28 0.71
CA VAL A 89 -16.20 6.16 1.06
C VAL A 89 -15.91 5.56 2.44
N ALA A 90 -16.91 4.95 3.07
CA ALA A 90 -16.70 4.23 4.31
C ALA A 90 -15.71 3.05 4.12
N PRO A 91 -14.82 2.76 5.09
CA PRO A 91 -14.71 3.42 6.39
C PRO A 91 -13.78 4.65 6.40
N TYR A 92 -13.13 5.00 5.28
CA TYR A 92 -12.13 6.06 5.20
C TYR A 92 -12.73 7.46 5.32
N ALA A 93 -13.96 7.68 4.81
CA ALA A 93 -14.69 8.94 4.92
C ALA A 93 -14.79 9.47 6.37
N GLY A 94 -14.83 8.57 7.36
CA GLY A 94 -14.85 8.95 8.77
C GLY A 94 -13.54 9.57 9.29
N ARG A 95 -12.44 9.50 8.53
CA ARG A 95 -11.13 10.07 8.89
C ARG A 95 -10.88 11.44 8.28
N GLY A 96 -11.72 11.89 7.35
CA GLY A 96 -11.50 13.08 6.54
C GLY A 96 -10.50 12.84 5.41
N GLU A 97 -9.95 13.93 4.88
CA GLU A 97 -9.02 13.88 3.75
C GLU A 97 -7.55 13.73 4.21
N PRO A 98 -6.70 13.04 3.43
CA PRO A 98 -5.25 13.06 3.64
C PRO A 98 -4.66 14.47 3.57
N ASP A 99 -3.68 14.78 4.42
CA ASP A 99 -2.96 16.07 4.40
C ASP A 99 -1.92 16.17 3.28
N THR A 100 -1.67 15.06 2.57
CA THR A 100 -0.58 14.89 1.61
C THR A 100 -1.05 14.14 0.37
N THR A 101 -0.83 14.74 -0.80
CA THR A 101 -1.09 14.14 -2.12
C THR A 101 0.17 13.46 -2.66
N ASN A 102 0.04 12.66 -3.72
CA ASN A 102 1.21 12.12 -4.43
C ASN A 102 2.17 13.24 -4.87
N GLY A 103 1.63 14.37 -5.35
CA GLY A 103 2.44 15.50 -5.82
C GLY A 103 3.17 16.28 -4.73
N THR A 104 2.75 16.12 -3.46
CA THR A 104 3.37 16.80 -2.32
C THR A 104 4.08 15.85 -1.36
N ASP A 105 3.96 14.54 -1.56
CA ASP A 105 4.71 13.52 -0.82
C ASP A 105 6.19 13.51 -1.27
N MET A 106 7.10 13.63 -0.30
CA MET A 106 8.53 13.76 -0.57
C MET A 106 9.17 12.55 -1.29
N PHE A 107 8.52 11.38 -1.24
CA PHE A 107 8.95 10.19 -1.95
C PHE A 107 8.21 10.05 -3.27
N SER A 108 6.88 10.13 -3.27
CA SER A 108 6.08 9.94 -4.49
C SER A 108 6.38 10.99 -5.56
N ALA A 109 6.54 12.27 -5.18
CA ALA A 109 6.75 13.37 -6.11
C ALA A 109 8.01 13.23 -6.98
N GLY A 110 9.01 12.45 -6.53
CA GLY A 110 10.29 12.27 -7.23
C GLY A 110 10.46 10.96 -7.99
N ILE A 111 9.55 9.98 -7.85
CA ILE A 111 9.78 8.60 -8.33
C ILE A 111 9.00 8.29 -9.63
N GLY A 112 8.07 9.16 -10.04
CA GLY A 112 7.37 9.02 -11.33
C GLY A 112 6.41 7.83 -11.40
N PRO A 113 5.80 7.57 -12.56
CA PRO A 113 4.72 6.59 -12.70
C PRO A 113 5.16 5.13 -12.53
N GLU A 114 6.46 4.84 -12.55
CA GLU A 114 7.02 3.47 -12.48
C GLU A 114 6.72 2.74 -11.16
N THR A 115 6.32 3.48 -10.12
CA THR A 115 5.92 2.92 -8.82
C THR A 115 4.42 3.03 -8.55
N THR A 116 3.65 3.55 -9.52
CA THR A 116 2.19 3.67 -9.41
C THR A 116 1.53 2.41 -9.98
N MET A 117 0.71 1.75 -9.17
CA MET A 117 0.04 0.53 -9.58
C MET A 117 -1.11 0.82 -10.56
N ARG A 118 -1.33 -0.11 -11.50
CA ARG A 118 -2.50 -0.13 -12.38
C ARG A 118 -3.66 -0.82 -11.67
N LEU A 119 -4.79 -0.14 -11.53
CA LEU A 119 -5.97 -0.61 -10.79
C LEU A 119 -7.18 -0.81 -11.70
N THR A 120 -8.00 -1.81 -11.37
CA THR A 120 -9.35 -2.02 -11.91
C THR A 120 -10.29 -2.34 -10.73
N GLY A 121 -11.52 -1.85 -10.78
CA GLY A 121 -12.50 -1.97 -9.69
C GLY A 121 -12.92 -0.61 -9.14
N THR A 122 -13.56 -0.63 -7.96
CA THR A 122 -14.14 0.54 -7.30
C THR A 122 -13.80 0.52 -5.81
N PRO A 123 -13.91 1.66 -5.09
CA PRO A 123 -13.73 1.66 -3.65
C PRO A 123 -14.65 0.69 -2.92
N GLU A 124 -15.91 0.56 -3.36
CA GLU A 124 -16.95 -0.25 -2.71
C GLU A 124 -16.78 -1.75 -2.94
N GLU A 125 -16.32 -2.17 -4.12
CA GLU A 125 -16.14 -3.58 -4.48
C GLU A 125 -14.70 -4.07 -4.23
N GLY A 126 -13.78 -3.12 -4.03
CA GLY A 126 -12.34 -3.36 -3.97
C GLY A 126 -11.67 -3.36 -5.35
N TYR A 127 -10.34 -3.37 -5.32
CA TYR A 127 -9.51 -3.25 -6.50
C TYR A 127 -8.72 -4.52 -6.79
N ARG A 128 -8.47 -4.76 -8.09
CA ARG A 128 -7.32 -5.53 -8.55
C ARG A 128 -6.21 -4.57 -8.95
N ALA A 129 -5.09 -4.64 -8.24
CA ALA A 129 -3.89 -3.87 -8.51
C ALA A 129 -2.79 -4.74 -9.13
N SER A 130 -2.04 -4.19 -10.08
CA SER A 130 -0.90 -4.82 -10.73
C SER A 130 0.22 -3.82 -11.01
N ILE A 131 1.45 -4.28 -10.92
CA ILE A 131 2.65 -3.52 -11.27
C ILE A 131 3.76 -4.51 -11.65
N ASP A 132 4.55 -4.16 -12.65
CA ASP A 132 5.74 -4.93 -13.05
C ASP A 132 6.96 -4.26 -12.43
N LEU A 133 7.69 -4.99 -11.59
CA LEU A 133 8.88 -4.46 -10.91
C LEU A 133 10.14 -5.01 -11.57
N GLY A 134 10.81 -4.16 -12.34
CA GLY A 134 12.18 -4.44 -12.80
C GLY A 134 13.16 -4.30 -11.63
N VAL A 135 13.82 -5.39 -11.25
CA VAL A 135 14.86 -5.38 -10.22
C VAL A 135 16.21 -5.80 -10.80
N ARG A 136 17.29 -5.25 -10.24
CA ARG A 136 18.65 -5.58 -10.62
C ARG A 136 19.36 -6.23 -9.44
N ARG A 137 20.02 -7.36 -9.71
CA ARG A 137 20.94 -8.02 -8.78
C ARG A 137 22.33 -7.44 -8.91
#